data_AF-A0A1E5SHU9-F1
#
_entry.id   AF-A0A1E5SHU9-F1
#
_cell.length_a   1.000
_cell.length_b   1.000
_cell.length_c   1.000
_cell.angle_alpha   90.00
_cell.angle_beta   90.00
_cell.angle_gamma   90.00
#
_symmetry.space_group_name_H-M   'P 1'
#
loop_
_entity.id
_entity.type
_entity.pdbx_description
1 polymer ?
#
loop_
_entity_poly.entity_id
_entity_poly.type
_entity_poly.pdbx_seq_one_letter_code
_entity_poly.pdbx_strand_id
1 'polypeptide(L)' 'MDIQSTKIELVKTILAIENNDFIQKVAEFIKNEKADFWTELSVTEQNEIREGINELDKGKRVSYDSFLKKIS' A
#
# COMPACT_ATOMS: atom_id res chain seq x y z
N MET A 1 20.37 13.40 -8.16
CA MET A 1 20.65 12.41 -7.10
C MET A 1 21.26 11.20 -7.77
N ASP A 2 22.45 10.77 -7.36
CA ASP A 2 23.08 9.56 -7.92
C ASP A 2 22.47 8.31 -7.26
N ILE A 3 21.87 7.44 -8.07
CA ILE A 3 21.12 6.28 -7.59
C ILE A 3 22.01 5.28 -6.84
N GLN A 4 23.30 5.19 -7.21
CA GLN A 4 24.24 4.30 -6.53
C GLN A 4 24.56 4.82 -5.13
N SER A 5 24.82 6.12 -5.01
CA SER A 5 25.01 6.79 -3.72
C SER A 5 23.79 6.61 -2.81
N THR A 6 22.58 6.78 -3.32
CA THR A 6 21.34 6.58 -2.55
C THR A 6 21.19 5.14 -2.04
N LYS A 7 21.52 4.14 -2.87
CA LYS A 7 21.48 2.72 -2.44
C LYS A 7 22.44 2.45 -1.29
N ILE A 8 23.66 2.99 -1.36
CA ILE A 8 24.67 2.82 -0.32
C ILE A 8 24.20 3.47 0.99
N GLU A 9 23.61 4.67 0.91
CA GLU A 9 23.11 5.38 2.07
C GLU A 9 21.94 4.64 2.75
N LEU A 10 21.01 4.10 1.97
CA LEU A 10 19.93 3.25 2.51
C LEU A 10 20.46 2.02 3.25
N VAL A 11 21.44 1.31 2.67
CA VAL A 11 22.05 0.14 3.33
C VAL A 11 22.73 0.54 4.64
N LYS A 12 23.47 1.65 4.66
CA LYS A 12 24.11 2.16 5.88
C LYS A 12 23.09 2.49 6.97
N THR A 13 21.99 3.15 6.61
CA THR A 13 20.91 3.50 7.52
C THR A 13 20.27 2.24 8.11
N ILE A 14 20.00 1.22 7.28
CA ILE A 14 19.45 -0.07 7.74
C ILE A 14 20.40 -0.75 8.73
N LEU A 15 21.70 -0.79 8.43
CA LEU A 15 22.70 -1.40 9.31
C LEU A 15 22.85 -0.70 10.67
N ALA A 16 22.49 0.58 10.76
CA ALA A 16 22.58 1.36 11.99
C ALA A 16 21.35 1.24 12.90
N ILE A 17 20.27 0.60 12.44
CA ILE A 17 19.04 0.46 13.23
C ILE A 17 19.14 -0.77 14.14
N GLU A 18 18.94 -0.55 15.44
CA GLU A 18 18.93 -1.62 16.45
C GLU A 18 17.51 -2.18 16.73
N ASN A 19 16.47 -1.50 16.25
CA ASN A 19 15.09 -1.89 16.46
C ASN A 19 14.68 -3.01 15.49
N ASN A 20 14.63 -4.24 16.00
CA ASN A 20 14.26 -5.43 15.24
C ASN A 20 12.86 -5.35 14.60
N ASP A 21 11.86 -4.79 15.30
CA ASP A 21 10.50 -4.66 14.77
C ASP A 21 10.47 -3.73 13.55
N PHE A 22 11.27 -2.66 13.59
CA PHE A 22 11.38 -1.74 12.47
C PHE A 22 12.10 -2.38 11.28
N ILE A 23 13.20 -3.10 11.52
CA ILE A 23 13.91 -3.87 10.48
C ILE A 23 12.97 -4.87 9.80
N GLN A 24 12.12 -5.54 10.58
CA GLN A 24 11.16 -6.50 10.05
C GLN A 24 10.13 -5.83 9.14
N LYS A 25 9.58 -4.67 9.53
CA LYS A 25 8.66 -3.89 8.68
C LYS A 25 9.31 -3.44 7.37
N VAL A 26 10.57 -3.01 7.42
CA VAL A 26 11.32 -2.63 6.20
C VAL A 26 11.54 -3.84 5.29
N ALA A 27 11.86 -5.00 5.85
CA ALA A 27 12.03 -6.23 5.08
C ALA A 27 10.72 -6.69 4.42
N GLU A 28 9.60 -6.61 5.12
CA GLU A 28 8.26 -6.90 4.58
C GLU A 28 7.90 -5.91 3.46
N PHE A 29 8.14 -4.62 3.66
CA PHE A 29 7.92 -3.60 2.64
C PHE A 29 8.71 -3.89 1.34
N ILE A 30 10.00 -4.20 1.43
CA ILE A 30 10.84 -4.52 0.26
C ILE A 30 10.39 -5.82 -0.42
N LYS A 31 9.95 -6.82 0.36
CA LYS A 31 9.44 -8.09 -0.17
C LYS A 31 8.15 -7.87 -0.95
N ASN A 32 7.27 -7.02 -0.43
CA ASN A 32 5.94 -6.75 -0.98
C ASN A 32 5.97 -5.70 -2.11
N GLU A 33 7.04 -4.90 -2.24
CA GLU A 33 7.22 -3.97 -3.38
C GLU A 33 7.13 -4.67 -4.74
N LYS A 34 7.42 -5.97 -4.80
CA LYS A 34 7.35 -6.78 -6.03
C LYS A 34 6.00 -7.46 -6.25
N ALA A 35 5.15 -7.54 -5.23
CA ALA A 35 3.84 -8.15 -5.34
C ALA A 35 2.82 -7.09 -5.72
N ASP A 36 2.01 -7.36 -6.74
CA ASP A 36 0.78 -6.60 -6.92
C ASP A 36 -0.05 -6.80 -5.64
N PHE A 37 -0.44 -5.71 -4.97
CA PHE A 37 -1.23 -5.75 -3.74
C PHE A 37 -2.50 -6.59 -3.92
N TRP A 38 -2.99 -6.71 -5.16
CA TRP A 38 -4.09 -7.59 -5.54
C TRP A 38 -3.89 -9.04 -5.07
N THR A 39 -2.65 -9.53 -5.11
CA THR A 39 -2.30 -10.90 -4.71
C THR A 39 -2.20 -11.10 -3.19
N GLU A 40 -2.16 -10.01 -2.42
CA GLU A 40 -2.14 -10.02 -0.96
C GLU A 40 -3.55 -10.01 -0.34
N LEU A 41 -4.56 -9.62 -1.12
CA LEU A 41 -5.95 -9.57 -0.69
C LEU A 41 -6.55 -10.97 -0.53
N SER A 42 -7.29 -11.19 0.55
CA SER A 42 -8.13 -12.37 0.73
C SER A 42 -9.21 -12.46 -0.37
N VAL A 43 -9.74 -13.67 -0.58
CA VAL A 43 -10.83 -13.88 -1.55
C VAL A 43 -12.04 -12.98 -1.25
N THR A 44 -12.34 -12.76 0.04
CA THR A 44 -13.43 -11.89 0.47
C THR A 44 -13.17 -10.44 0.05
N GLU A 45 -12.00 -9.90 0.36
CA GLU A 45 -11.63 -8.51 0.00
C GLU A 45 -11.63 -8.30 -1.52
N GLN A 46 -11.11 -9.27 -2.28
CA GLN A 46 -11.16 -9.20 -3.74
C GLN A 46 -12.60 -9.20 -4.26
N ASN A 47 -13.50 -9.98 -3.65
CA ASN A 47 -14.91 -10.02 -4.04
C ASN A 47 -15.62 -8.70 -3.72
N GLU A 48 -15.39 -8.14 -2.54
CA GLU A 48 -15.94 -6.83 -2.15
C GLU A 48 -15.49 -5.72 -3.10
N ILE A 49 -14.21 -5.70 -3.50
CA ILE A 49 -13.71 -4.73 -4.48
C ILE A 49 -14.38 -4.92 -5.84
N ARG A 50 -14.53 -6.18 -6.31
CA ARG A 50 -15.22 -6.46 -7.59
C ARG A 50 -16.69 -6.03 -7.54
N GLU A 51 -17.38 -6.25 -6.42
CA GLU A 51 -18.74 -5.76 -6.23
C GLU A 51 -18.80 -4.24 -6.25
N GLY A 52 -17.92 -3.55 -5.51
CA GLY A 52 -17.82 -2.10 -5.52
C GLY A 52 -17.63 -1.53 -6.93
N ILE A 53 -16.72 -2.10 -7.73
CA ILE A 53 -16.50 -1.70 -9.13
C ILE A 53 -17.79 -1.89 -9.95
N ASN A 54 -18.46 -3.03 -9.83
CA ASN A 54 -19.73 -3.27 -10.52
C ASN A 54 -20.82 -2.26 -10.12
N GLU A 55 -20.84 -1.80 -8.87
CA GLU A 55 -21.76 -0.78 -8.40
C GLU A 55 -21.42 0.61 -8.96
N LEU A 56 -20.13 0.96 -9.02
CA LEU A 56 -19.65 2.20 -9.65
C LEU A 56 -20.03 2.24 -11.13
N ASP A 57 -19.89 1.13 -11.86
CA ASP A 57 -20.26 1.00 -13.28
C ASP A 57 -21.76 1.14 -13.49
N LYS A 58 -22.57 0.67 -12.54
CA LYS A 58 -24.03 0.89 -12.51
C LYS A 58 -24.41 2.31 -12.09
N GLY A 59 -23.45 3.20 -11.86
CA GLY A 59 -23.68 4.57 -11.46
C GLY A 59 -24.06 4.75 -9.99
N LYS A 60 -23.97 3.71 -9.16
CA LYS A 60 -24.19 3.78 -7.71
C LYS A 60 -22.98 4.40 -7.01
N ARG A 61 -22.71 5.66 -7.33
CA ARG A 61 -21.54 6.39 -6.83
C ARG A 61 -21.92 7.80 -6.42
N VAL A 62 -21.20 8.31 -5.44
CA VAL A 62 -21.24 9.72 -5.04
C VAL A 62 -19.84 10.30 -5.20
N SER A 63 -19.74 11.62 -5.38
CA SER A 63 -18.43 12.26 -5.39
C SER A 63 -17.79 12.16 -4.01
N TYR A 64 -16.46 12.05 -3.98
CA TYR A 64 -15.70 11.97 -2.75
C TYR A 64 -15.93 13.21 -1.86
N ASP A 65 -15.97 14.41 -2.46
CA ASP A 65 -16.26 15.66 -1.74
C ASP A 65 -17.67 15.65 -1.12
N SER A 66 -18.67 15.13 -1.83
CA SER A 66 -20.03 15.00 -1.28
C SER A 66 -20.09 14.04 -0.10
N PHE A 67 -19.33 12.95 -0.15
CA PHE A 67 -19.23 11.99 0.95
C PHE A 67 -18.58 12.62 2.19
N LEU A 68 -17.44 13.30 2.02
CA LEU A 68 -16.74 13.95 3.13
C LEU A 68 -17.61 14.98 3.86
N LYS A 69 -18.38 15.78 3.12
CA LYS A 69 -19.33 16.74 3.71
C LYS A 69 -20.42 16.09 4.56
N LYS A 70 -20.71 14.80 4.36
CA LYS A 70 -21.74 14.06 5.09
C LYS A 70 -21.23 13.48 6.41
N ILE A 71 -19.91 13.30 6.54
CA ILE A 71 -19.27 12.69 7.72
C ILE A 71 -18.46 13.68 8.57
N SER A 72 -18.27 14.91 8.08
CA SER A 72 -17.76 16.05 8.86
C SER A 72 -18.86 16.72 9.67
#